data_AF-A0A7C1WBS6-F1
#
_entry.id   AF-A0A7C1WBS6-F1
#
_cell.length_a   1.000
_cell.length_b   1.000
_cell.length_c   1.000
_cell.angle_alpha   90.00
_cell.angle_beta   90.00
_cell.angle_gamma   90.00
#
_symmetry.space_group_name_H-M   'P 1'
#
loop_
_entity.id
_entity.type
_entity.pdbx_description
1 polymer ?
#
loop_
_entity_poly.entity_id
_entity_poly.type
_entity_poly.pdbx_seq_one_letter_code
_entity_poly.pdbx_strand_id
1 'polypeptide(L)'
;MNKIKFGFLIVAIQILLLINIIPAQSYIINQENSQNNVPIIQNNSGDLINPVSKLTGFLIGFFTIKQIGIVSAQENVDYNCCLKTNNGAICQNIVSGFDSSKPESCENPLPTSCKETSVCKLGTCIYDKGLSCSANSPMQECENKNGLWKPQNINEIPECEKGVCVLGSNLEYTTEKQCELLSQSKGLKADFRAGLTEFDFPEILRIYPKGHAPYKRETADL
;
A
#
# COMPACT_ATOMS: atom_id res chain seq x y z
N MET A 1 -14.25 50.35 -10.57
CA MET A 1 -14.47 49.04 -9.91
C MET A 1 -14.21 49.23 -8.42
N ASN A 2 -15.23 49.11 -7.57
CA ASN A 2 -15.14 49.46 -6.14
C ASN A 2 -14.09 48.59 -5.43
N LYS A 3 -13.26 49.20 -4.57
CA LYS A 3 -12.20 48.53 -3.78
C LYS A 3 -12.72 47.27 -3.04
N ILE A 4 -13.99 47.28 -2.66
CA ILE A 4 -14.70 46.15 -2.01
C ILE A 4 -14.85 44.95 -2.96
N LYS A 5 -15.17 45.17 -4.25
CA LYS A 5 -15.30 44.10 -5.25
C LYS A 5 -13.94 43.48 -5.60
N PHE A 6 -12.87 44.29 -5.56
CA PHE A 6 -11.51 43.83 -5.80
C PHE A 6 -10.98 42.95 -4.65
N GLY A 7 -11.28 43.31 -3.40
CA GLY A 7 -10.95 42.48 -2.23
C GLY A 7 -11.63 41.10 -2.28
N PHE A 8 -12.93 41.06 -2.62
CA PHE A 8 -13.65 39.79 -2.78
C PHE A 8 -13.11 38.92 -3.90
N LEU A 9 -12.68 39.52 -5.01
CA LEU A 9 -12.07 38.79 -6.13
C LEU A 9 -10.76 38.10 -5.69
N ILE A 10 -9.92 38.77 -4.91
CA ILE A 10 -8.66 38.22 -4.40
C ILE A 10 -8.91 37.03 -3.47
N VAL A 11 -9.88 37.15 -2.55
CA VAL A 11 -10.23 36.06 -1.63
C VAL A 11 -10.80 34.86 -2.39
N ALA A 12 -11.63 35.10 -3.40
CA ALA A 12 -12.17 34.03 -4.24
C ALA A 12 -11.07 33.28 -5.02
N ILE A 13 -10.08 34.00 -5.54
CA ILE A 13 -8.92 33.39 -6.22
C ILE A 13 -8.06 32.57 -5.26
N GLN A 14 -7.86 33.04 -4.02
CA GLN A 14 -7.11 32.29 -3.00
C GLN A 14 -7.78 30.98 -2.63
N ILE A 15 -9.11 30.98 -2.43
CA ILE A 15 -9.88 29.77 -2.14
C ILE A 15 -9.83 28.80 -3.33
N LEU A 16 -9.95 29.31 -4.56
CA LEU A 16 -9.84 28.50 -5.77
C LEU A 16 -8.46 27.83 -5.89
N LEU A 17 -7.39 28.55 -5.55
CA LEU A 17 -6.03 27.99 -5.57
C LEU A 17 -5.85 26.88 -4.54
N LEU A 18 -6.37 27.04 -3.31
CA LEU A 18 -6.26 26.02 -2.27
C LEU A 18 -7.00 24.72 -2.60
N ILE A 19 -8.12 24.79 -3.31
CA ILE A 19 -8.91 23.60 -3.68
C ILE A 19 -8.24 22.81 -4.83
N ASN A 20 -7.42 23.48 -5.65
CA ASN A 20 -6.77 22.86 -6.82
C ASN A 20 -5.31 22.43 -6.57
N ILE A 21 -4.79 22.55 -5.34
CA ILE A 21 -3.52 21.93 -4.99
C ILE A 21 -3.76 20.43 -4.86
N ILE A 22 -3.54 19.71 -5.96
CA ILE A 22 -3.28 18.27 -5.89
C ILE A 22 -2.07 18.10 -4.96
N PRO A 23 -2.12 17.21 -3.94
CA PRO A 23 -0.93 16.90 -3.17
C PRO A 23 0.12 16.36 -4.15
N ALA A 24 1.10 17.19 -4.49
CA ALA A 24 2.27 16.73 -5.20
C ALA A 24 2.96 15.72 -4.29
N GLN A 25 2.99 14.46 -4.70
CA GLN A 25 3.85 13.47 -4.07
C GLN A 25 5.29 13.95 -4.28
N SER A 26 5.92 14.43 -3.21
CA SER A 26 7.32 14.80 -3.24
C SER A 26 8.16 13.56 -3.54
N TYR A 27 8.80 13.51 -4.70
CA TYR A 27 9.93 12.64 -4.89
C TYR A 27 11.15 13.33 -4.28
N ILE A 28 11.81 12.67 -3.34
CA ILE A 28 13.07 13.12 -2.76
C ILE A 28 14.12 13.00 -3.86
N ILE A 29 14.67 14.13 -4.34
CA ILE A 29 15.86 14.13 -5.18
C ILE A 29 17.04 13.94 -4.25
N ASN A 30 17.67 12.76 -4.32
CA ASN A 30 18.95 12.51 -3.66
C ASN A 30 20.04 13.26 -4.45
N GLN A 31 20.46 14.43 -3.97
CA GLN A 31 21.58 15.16 -4.59
C GLN A 31 22.89 14.60 -4.03
N GLU A 32 23.64 13.87 -4.86
CA GLU A 32 25.06 13.69 -4.62
C GLU A 32 25.76 15.04 -4.74
N ASN A 33 26.41 15.42 -3.64
CA ASN A 33 27.21 16.61 -3.49
C ASN A 33 28.44 16.52 -4.42
N SER A 34 28.37 17.14 -5.60
CA SER A 34 29.56 17.43 -6.41
C SER A 34 29.90 18.90 -6.30
N GLN A 35 31.05 19.13 -5.69
CA GLN A 35 31.64 20.40 -5.34
C GLN A 35 31.68 21.44 -6.46
N ASN A 36 31.53 22.69 -6.02
CA ASN A 36 32.14 23.90 -6.56
C ASN A 36 31.79 24.27 -8.00
N ASN A 37 30.80 25.16 -8.15
CA ASN A 37 30.89 26.28 -9.09
C ASN A 37 30.06 27.44 -8.55
N VAL A 38 30.72 28.39 -7.88
CA VAL A 38 30.17 29.73 -7.65
C VAL A 38 30.05 30.38 -9.03
N PRO A 39 28.85 30.75 -9.52
CA PRO A 39 28.77 31.56 -10.72
C PRO A 39 29.28 32.97 -10.38
N ILE A 40 30.48 33.29 -10.89
CA ILE A 40 31.02 34.65 -10.90
C ILE A 40 30.08 35.48 -11.79
N ILE A 41 29.40 36.46 -11.19
CA ILE A 41 28.61 37.46 -11.92
C ILE A 41 29.58 38.34 -12.69
N GLN A 42 29.70 38.12 -14.00
CA GLN A 42 30.29 39.09 -14.90
C GLN A 42 29.28 40.20 -15.15
N ASN A 43 29.54 41.38 -14.57
CA ASN A 43 28.87 42.61 -14.96
C ASN A 43 29.40 43.03 -16.32
N ASN A 44 28.59 42.89 -17.36
CA ASN A 44 28.78 43.70 -18.56
C ASN A 44 27.48 43.91 -19.33
N SER A 45 27.40 45.14 -19.83
CA SER A 45 26.51 45.63 -20.89
C SER A 45 25.11 46.09 -20.49
N GLY A 46 24.86 47.34 -20.86
CA GLY A 46 23.69 47.61 -21.67
C GLY A 46 22.55 48.26 -20.92
N ASP A 47 22.58 49.59 -20.96
CA ASP A 47 21.44 50.48 -20.90
C ASP A 47 20.20 49.90 -21.60
N LEU A 48 19.24 49.38 -20.82
CA LEU A 48 17.87 49.10 -21.25
C LEU A 48 16.94 49.24 -20.04
N ILE A 49 16.57 50.49 -19.75
CA ILE A 49 15.59 50.82 -18.71
C ILE A 49 14.19 50.84 -19.34
N ASN A 50 13.24 50.18 -18.64
CA ASN A 50 11.76 50.21 -18.72
C ASN A 50 11.12 49.10 -19.58
N PRO A 51 10.12 48.30 -19.09
CA PRO A 51 9.14 48.54 -18.02
C PRO A 51 9.06 47.39 -16.98
N VAL A 52 10.17 46.69 -16.72
CA VAL A 52 10.21 45.53 -15.81
C VAL A 52 10.35 45.93 -14.33
N SER A 53 10.86 47.14 -14.06
CA SER A 53 11.16 47.64 -12.71
C SER A 53 9.94 47.91 -11.83
N LYS A 54 8.75 48.10 -12.43
CA LYS A 54 7.48 48.21 -11.68
C LYS A 54 6.85 46.86 -11.36
N LEU A 55 7.17 45.81 -12.13
CA LEU A 55 6.65 44.46 -11.91
C LEU A 55 7.48 43.70 -10.88
N THR A 56 8.80 43.90 -10.87
CA THR A 56 9.71 43.31 -9.88
C THR A 56 9.51 43.88 -8.48
N GLY A 57 9.12 45.15 -8.34
CA GLY A 57 8.80 45.75 -7.03
C GLY A 57 7.56 45.16 -6.34
N PHE A 58 6.58 44.65 -7.11
CA PHE A 58 5.36 44.05 -6.56
C PHE A 58 5.58 42.61 -6.07
N LEU A 59 6.49 41.87 -6.70
CA LEU A 59 6.80 40.48 -6.33
C LEU A 59 7.74 40.39 -5.13
N ILE A 60 8.68 41.33 -4.97
CA ILE A 60 9.61 41.33 -3.83
C ILE A 60 8.88 41.59 -2.50
N GLY A 61 7.82 42.40 -2.50
CA GLY A 61 7.02 42.67 -1.30
C GLY A 61 6.17 41.48 -0.81
N PHE A 62 5.80 40.56 -1.70
CA PHE A 62 5.02 39.37 -1.37
C PHE A 62 5.89 38.25 -0.76
N PHE A 63 7.17 38.16 -1.12
CA PHE A 63 8.09 37.14 -0.58
C PHE A 63 8.83 37.57 0.69
N THR A 64 8.68 38.81 1.17
CA THR A 64 9.21 39.28 2.46
C THR A 64 8.36 38.92 3.68
N ILE A 65 7.54 37.87 3.60
CA ILE A 65 6.93 37.28 4.81
C ILE A 65 8.07 36.66 5.62
N LYS A 66 8.41 37.33 6.72
CA LYS A 66 9.50 37.06 7.67
C LYS A 66 9.38 35.74 8.46
N GLN A 67 8.70 34.71 7.94
CA GLN A 67 8.34 33.51 8.71
C GLN A 67 8.57 32.18 7.98
N ILE A 68 9.50 32.10 7.03
CA ILE A 68 10.10 30.80 6.71
C ILE A 68 11.18 30.55 7.76
N GLY A 69 10.75 30.12 8.95
CA GLY A 69 11.67 29.54 9.92
C GLY A 69 12.35 28.35 9.23
N ILE A 70 13.68 28.34 9.23
CA ILE A 70 14.45 27.17 8.84
C ILE A 70 14.10 26.09 9.87
N VAL A 71 13.23 25.16 9.51
CA VAL A 71 13.02 23.95 10.31
C VAL A 71 14.24 23.07 10.08
N SER A 72 15.09 22.93 11.09
CA SER A 72 16.11 21.88 11.09
C SER A 72 15.37 20.55 11.22
N ALA A 73 15.22 19.82 10.13
CA ALA A 73 14.85 18.41 10.22
C ALA A 73 16.00 17.69 10.94
N GLN A 74 15.75 17.15 12.13
CA GLN A 74 16.72 16.35 12.86
C GLN A 74 16.99 15.08 12.05
N GLU A 75 18.18 14.96 11.45
CA GLU A 75 18.56 13.88 10.52
C GLU A 75 18.80 12.51 11.17
N ASN A 76 18.67 12.38 12.49
CA ASN A 76 18.82 11.11 13.19
C ASN A 76 17.59 10.84 14.06
N VAL A 77 16.54 10.32 13.42
CA VAL A 77 15.39 9.75 14.12
C VAL A 77 15.70 8.28 14.34
N ASP A 78 16.07 7.92 15.57
CA ASP A 78 16.23 6.51 15.93
C ASP A 78 14.85 5.84 15.94
N TYR A 79 14.71 4.75 15.17
CA TYR A 79 13.48 3.96 15.12
C TYR A 79 13.65 2.70 15.96
N ASN A 80 12.66 2.44 16.80
CA ASN A 80 12.53 1.21 17.55
C ASN A 80 11.40 0.35 16.96
N CYS A 81 11.54 -0.97 17.03
CA CYS A 81 10.52 -1.89 16.56
C CYS A 81 9.57 -2.21 17.69
N CYS A 82 8.30 -1.98 17.41
CA CYS A 82 7.20 -2.29 18.28
C CYS A 82 6.51 -3.57 17.81
N LEU A 83 6.64 -4.67 18.56
CA LEU A 83 5.99 -5.94 18.20
C LEU A 83 4.47 -5.82 18.22
N LYS A 84 3.94 -5.11 19.21
CA LYS A 84 2.52 -4.81 19.33
C LYS A 84 2.35 -3.45 19.98
N THR A 85 1.72 -2.52 19.29
CA THR A 85 1.38 -1.19 19.79
C THR A 85 0.17 -1.24 20.72
N ASN A 86 -0.05 -0.18 21.48
CA ASN A 86 -1.19 -0.03 22.39
C ASN A 86 -2.55 -0.07 21.66
N ASN A 87 -2.61 0.33 20.39
CA ASN A 87 -3.80 0.20 19.53
C ASN A 87 -3.94 -1.19 18.85
N GLY A 88 -3.03 -2.12 19.12
CA GLY A 88 -3.07 -3.49 18.61
C GLY A 88 -2.47 -3.69 17.21
N ALA A 89 -1.88 -2.65 16.60
CA ALA A 89 -1.08 -2.84 15.39
C ALA A 89 0.18 -3.67 15.70
N ILE A 90 0.63 -4.44 14.72
CA ILE A 90 1.71 -5.43 14.89
C ILE A 90 2.90 -4.99 14.04
N CYS A 91 4.11 -5.16 14.57
CA CYS A 91 5.37 -4.87 13.87
C CYS A 91 5.45 -3.45 13.29
N GLN A 92 5.30 -2.44 14.15
CA GLN A 92 5.37 -1.03 13.76
C GLN A 92 6.72 -0.42 14.14
N ASN A 93 7.33 0.33 13.23
CA ASN A 93 8.49 1.17 13.58
C ASN A 93 7.97 2.42 14.29
N ILE A 94 8.44 2.66 15.50
CA ILE A 94 8.10 3.82 16.32
C ILE A 94 9.33 4.68 16.55
N VAL A 95 9.15 5.99 16.68
CA VAL A 95 10.26 6.90 16.98
C VAL A 95 10.71 6.70 18.42
N SER A 96 12.02 6.62 18.65
CA SER A 96 12.61 6.53 20.00
C SER A 96 12.22 7.75 20.84
N GLY A 97 11.86 7.56 22.11
CA GLY A 97 11.48 8.66 23.01
C GLY A 97 10.02 9.13 22.86
N PHE A 98 9.19 8.39 22.11
CA PHE A 98 7.76 8.65 22.03
C PHE A 98 7.04 8.25 23.32
N ASP A 99 6.03 9.04 23.71
CA ASP A 99 5.25 8.84 24.94
C ASP A 99 4.55 7.47 24.94
N SER A 100 4.88 6.62 25.92
CA SER A 100 4.32 5.27 26.11
C SER A 100 2.80 5.26 26.31
N SER A 101 2.17 6.39 26.64
CA SER A 101 0.71 6.51 26.79
C SER A 101 -0.04 6.65 25.47
N LYS A 102 0.67 6.91 24.36
CA LYS A 102 0.05 7.09 23.04
C LYS A 102 -0.38 5.74 22.43
N PRO A 103 -1.46 5.74 21.62
CA PRO A 103 -1.96 4.53 20.98
C PRO A 103 -0.94 3.89 20.01
N GLU A 104 -0.06 4.71 19.44
CA GLU A 104 0.98 4.28 18.49
C GLU A 104 2.27 3.81 19.17
N SER A 105 2.35 3.92 20.50
CA SER A 105 3.51 3.49 21.28
C SER A 105 3.37 2.04 21.74
N CYS A 106 4.41 1.52 22.40
CA CYS A 106 4.34 0.25 23.12
C CYS A 106 5.19 0.22 24.38
N GLU A 107 4.86 -0.75 25.22
CA GLU A 107 5.48 -0.99 26.52
C GLU A 107 6.96 -1.41 26.40
N ASN A 108 7.29 -2.26 25.40
CA ASN A 108 8.63 -2.83 25.24
C ASN A 108 9.12 -2.76 23.79
N PRO A 109 9.55 -1.58 23.32
CA PRO A 109 10.09 -1.43 21.97
C PRO A 109 11.53 -1.96 21.89
N LEU A 110 11.83 -2.72 20.83
CA LEU A 110 13.17 -3.23 20.56
C LEU A 110 14.02 -2.15 19.88
N PRO A 111 15.30 -1.96 20.25
CA PRO A 111 16.19 -0.94 19.67
C PRO A 111 16.73 -1.36 18.29
N THR A 112 15.83 -1.74 17.38
CA THR A 112 16.12 -2.17 16.01
C THR A 112 14.92 -1.84 15.13
N SER A 113 15.08 -1.86 13.80
CA SER A 113 13.93 -1.74 12.90
C SER A 113 13.16 -3.05 12.82
N CYS A 114 11.84 -2.99 12.60
CA CYS A 114 11.02 -4.18 12.45
C CYS A 114 11.38 -5.03 11.23
N LYS A 115 12.10 -4.46 10.25
CA LYS A 115 12.60 -5.19 9.09
C LYS A 115 13.73 -6.17 9.49
N GLU A 116 14.56 -5.78 10.45
CA GLU A 116 15.69 -6.59 10.92
C GLU A 116 15.26 -7.58 12.02
N THR A 117 14.09 -7.38 12.61
CA THR A 117 13.51 -8.28 13.62
C THR A 117 12.94 -9.54 12.98
N SER A 118 13.45 -10.72 13.36
CA SER A 118 13.02 -12.03 12.83
C SER A 118 11.51 -12.26 12.94
N VAL A 119 10.91 -11.91 14.08
CA VAL A 119 9.48 -12.11 14.35
C VAL A 119 8.56 -11.21 13.50
N CYS A 120 9.11 -10.15 12.92
CA CYS A 120 8.41 -9.21 12.05
C CYS A 120 8.75 -9.37 10.57
N LYS A 121 9.54 -10.39 10.21
CA LYS A 121 9.80 -10.72 8.81
C LYS A 121 8.48 -11.03 8.12
N LEU A 122 8.27 -10.37 6.98
CA LEU A 122 7.11 -10.58 6.14
C LEU A 122 7.32 -11.84 5.30
N GLY A 123 6.28 -12.64 5.19
CA GLY A 123 6.24 -13.85 4.39
C GLY A 123 4.81 -14.23 4.09
N THR A 124 4.58 -15.50 3.77
CA THR A 124 3.26 -16.05 3.53
C THR A 124 2.82 -16.89 4.72
N CYS A 125 1.61 -16.62 5.21
CA CYS A 125 0.98 -17.43 6.24
C CYS A 125 0.00 -18.41 5.61
N ILE A 126 0.13 -19.70 5.92
CA ILE A 126 -0.70 -20.78 5.41
C ILE A 126 -1.58 -21.33 6.53
N TYR A 127 -2.89 -21.37 6.29
CA TYR A 127 -3.87 -21.96 7.20
C TYR A 127 -4.46 -23.23 6.60
N ASP A 128 -4.71 -24.22 7.47
CA ASP A 128 -5.38 -25.49 7.15
C ASP A 128 -4.89 -26.16 5.85
N LYS A 129 -3.55 -26.20 5.67
CA LYS A 129 -2.88 -26.82 4.50
C LYS A 129 -3.27 -26.19 3.16
N GLY A 130 -3.36 -24.86 3.10
CA GLY A 130 -3.64 -24.13 1.85
C GLY A 130 -5.11 -23.78 1.65
N LEU A 131 -5.95 -23.98 2.67
CA LEU A 131 -7.33 -23.52 2.63
C LEU A 131 -7.41 -21.99 2.50
N SER A 132 -6.54 -21.30 3.25
CA SER A 132 -6.39 -19.86 3.21
C SER A 132 -4.91 -19.52 3.31
N CYS A 133 -4.46 -18.62 2.44
CA CYS A 133 -3.10 -18.12 2.45
C CYS A 133 -3.12 -16.59 2.48
N SER A 134 -2.30 -16.01 3.35
CA SER A 134 -2.17 -14.56 3.51
C SER A 134 -0.74 -14.13 3.19
N ALA A 135 -0.57 -13.37 2.11
CA ALA A 135 0.71 -12.77 1.76
C ALA A 135 1.07 -11.62 2.70
N ASN A 136 2.36 -11.27 2.78
CA ASN A 136 2.89 -10.17 3.60
C ASN A 136 2.47 -10.26 5.09
N SER A 137 2.38 -11.47 5.62
CA SER A 137 2.05 -11.70 7.02
C SER A 137 3.33 -11.67 7.87
N PRO A 138 3.38 -10.90 8.97
CA PRO A 138 4.44 -11.02 9.96
C PRO A 138 4.48 -12.43 10.57
N MET A 139 5.68 -12.97 10.79
CA MET A 139 5.88 -14.31 11.34
C MET A 139 5.11 -14.52 12.65
N GLN A 140 5.26 -13.60 13.61
CA GLN A 140 4.61 -13.69 14.92
C GLN A 140 3.08 -13.74 14.82
N GLU A 141 2.48 -12.91 13.95
CA GLU A 141 1.02 -12.88 13.81
C GLU A 141 0.47 -14.16 13.18
N CYS A 142 1.21 -14.72 12.21
CA CYS A 142 0.86 -15.98 11.58
C CYS A 142 0.86 -17.13 12.60
N GLU A 143 1.95 -17.28 13.34
CA GLU A 143 2.13 -18.36 14.32
C GLU A 143 1.16 -18.23 15.50
N ASN A 144 0.88 -17.00 15.98
CA ASN A 144 -0.11 -16.75 17.03
C ASN A 144 -1.52 -17.18 16.64
N LYS A 145 -1.84 -17.17 15.34
CA LYS A 145 -3.11 -17.64 14.80
C LYS A 145 -3.08 -19.11 14.40
N ASN A 146 -2.07 -19.87 14.84
CA ASN A 146 -1.82 -21.27 14.49
C ASN A 146 -1.63 -21.50 12.97
N GLY A 147 -1.17 -20.49 12.25
CA GLY A 147 -0.79 -20.60 10.85
C GLY A 147 0.65 -21.11 10.70
N LEU A 148 0.95 -21.71 9.54
CA LEU A 148 2.30 -22.07 9.14
C LEU A 148 2.92 -20.91 8.36
N TRP A 149 3.90 -20.23 8.94
CA TRP A 149 4.61 -19.15 8.27
C TRP A 149 5.72 -19.69 7.35
N LYS A 150 5.85 -19.09 6.17
CA LYS A 150 6.87 -19.39 5.17
C LYS A 150 7.49 -18.07 4.70
N PRO A 151 8.83 -17.97 4.59
CA PRO A 151 9.49 -16.75 4.08
C PRO A 151 9.24 -16.48 2.58
N GLN A 152 8.80 -17.51 1.84
CA GLN A 152 8.55 -17.43 0.40
C GLN A 152 7.36 -16.53 0.05
N ASN A 153 7.34 -16.03 -1.19
CA ASN A 153 6.19 -15.35 -1.74
C ASN A 153 5.01 -16.34 -1.90
N ILE A 154 3.77 -15.86 -1.82
CA ILE A 154 2.57 -16.69 -1.93
C ILE A 154 2.51 -17.48 -3.24
N ASN A 155 3.05 -16.92 -4.32
CA ASN A 155 3.08 -17.56 -5.64
C ASN A 155 4.13 -18.68 -5.75
N GLU A 156 5.05 -18.79 -4.81
CA GLU A 156 6.09 -19.81 -4.77
C GLU A 156 5.69 -21.02 -3.91
N ILE A 157 4.49 -20.97 -3.31
CA ILE A 157 3.97 -21.97 -2.38
C ILE A 157 2.84 -22.74 -3.08
N PRO A 158 3.06 -24.02 -3.44
CA PRO A 158 2.07 -24.81 -4.18
C PRO A 158 0.70 -24.89 -3.49
N GLU A 159 0.67 -24.99 -2.16
CA GLU A 159 -0.58 -25.08 -1.40
C GLU A 159 -1.42 -23.80 -1.47
N CYS A 160 -0.81 -22.67 -1.83
CA CYS A 160 -1.47 -21.37 -1.97
C CYS A 160 -1.81 -21.02 -3.42
N GLU A 161 -1.40 -21.86 -4.37
CA GLU A 161 -1.69 -21.64 -5.77
C GLU A 161 -3.21 -21.67 -5.99
N LYS A 162 -3.71 -20.64 -6.67
CA LYS A 162 -5.12 -20.55 -7.04
C LYS A 162 -5.31 -21.04 -8.46
N GLY A 163 -6.44 -21.69 -8.67
CA GLY A 163 -6.90 -22.16 -9.96
C GLY A 163 -8.41 -22.08 -10.04
N VAL A 164 -8.96 -22.62 -11.12
CA VAL A 164 -10.40 -22.65 -11.34
C VAL A 164 -10.97 -23.96 -10.84
N CYS A 165 -11.83 -23.88 -9.84
CA CYS A 165 -12.59 -25.00 -9.31
C CYS A 165 -13.93 -25.10 -10.04
N VAL A 166 -14.13 -26.15 -10.82
CA VAL A 166 -15.40 -26.45 -11.50
C VAL A 166 -16.22 -27.42 -10.66
N LEU A 167 -17.41 -26.99 -10.26
CA LEU A 167 -18.34 -27.72 -9.39
C LEU A 167 -19.74 -27.76 -10.02
N GLY A 168 -20.01 -28.80 -10.80
CA GLY A 168 -21.25 -28.90 -11.57
C GLY A 168 -21.35 -27.77 -12.60
N SER A 169 -22.23 -26.80 -12.36
CA SER A 169 -22.40 -25.60 -13.19
C SER A 169 -21.76 -24.34 -12.60
N ASN A 170 -21.09 -24.44 -11.45
CA ASN A 170 -20.47 -23.30 -10.75
C ASN A 170 -18.96 -23.34 -10.95
N LEU A 171 -18.34 -22.17 -11.03
CA LEU A 171 -16.90 -22.00 -11.08
C LEU A 171 -16.48 -21.07 -9.95
N GLU A 172 -15.40 -21.41 -9.26
CA GLU A 172 -14.84 -20.59 -8.18
C GLU A 172 -13.32 -20.49 -8.36
N TYR A 173 -12.76 -19.28 -8.25
CA TYR A 173 -11.31 -19.06 -8.32
C TYR A 173 -10.72 -19.17 -6.92
N THR A 174 -10.09 -20.30 -6.63
CA THR A 174 -9.74 -20.68 -5.26
C THR A 174 -8.58 -21.66 -5.22
N THR A 175 -8.12 -22.06 -4.04
CA THR A 175 -7.08 -23.08 -3.89
C THR A 175 -7.66 -24.49 -4.07
N GLU A 176 -6.81 -25.46 -4.38
CA GLU A 176 -7.22 -26.86 -4.51
C GLU A 176 -7.93 -27.36 -3.24
N LYS A 177 -7.37 -27.04 -2.06
CA LYS A 177 -7.94 -27.44 -0.78
C LYS A 177 -9.36 -26.90 -0.56
N GLN A 178 -9.59 -25.63 -0.90
CA GLN A 178 -10.93 -25.04 -0.81
C GLN A 178 -11.88 -25.69 -1.82
N CYS A 179 -11.40 -26.00 -3.03
CA CYS A 179 -12.18 -26.72 -4.04
C CYS A 179 -12.65 -28.10 -3.56
N GLU A 180 -11.77 -28.85 -2.92
CA GLU A 180 -12.11 -30.15 -2.30
C GLU A 180 -13.20 -30.02 -1.22
N LEU A 181 -13.08 -29.03 -0.34
CA LEU A 181 -14.10 -28.81 0.71
C LEU A 181 -15.45 -28.41 0.12
N LEU A 182 -15.46 -27.59 -0.93
CA LEU A 182 -16.68 -27.22 -1.64
C LEU A 182 -17.31 -28.42 -2.35
N SER A 183 -16.50 -29.31 -2.92
CA SER A 183 -16.95 -30.58 -3.50
C SER A 183 -17.61 -31.48 -2.45
N GLN A 184 -16.97 -31.67 -1.30
CA GLN A 184 -17.48 -32.50 -0.21
C GLN A 184 -18.77 -31.93 0.38
N SER A 185 -18.82 -30.62 0.63
CA SER A 185 -20.01 -29.96 1.20
C SER A 185 -21.21 -29.95 0.26
N LYS A 186 -20.98 -29.87 -1.06
CA LYS A 186 -22.05 -29.88 -2.06
C LYS A 186 -22.40 -31.28 -2.58
N GLY A 187 -21.61 -32.31 -2.25
CA GLY A 187 -21.78 -33.66 -2.80
C GLY A 187 -21.58 -33.73 -4.31
N LEU A 188 -20.80 -32.81 -4.88
CA LEU A 188 -20.53 -32.70 -6.32
C LEU A 188 -19.07 -33.05 -6.57
N LYS A 189 -18.76 -33.71 -7.70
CA LYS A 189 -17.37 -33.94 -8.11
C LYS A 189 -16.70 -32.60 -8.48
N ALA A 190 -15.58 -32.28 -7.83
CA ALA A 190 -14.71 -31.17 -8.23
C ALA A 190 -13.84 -31.53 -9.44
N ASP A 191 -13.60 -30.54 -10.29
CA ASP A 191 -12.55 -30.51 -11.31
C ASP A 191 -11.74 -29.22 -11.10
N PHE A 192 -10.57 -29.35 -10.46
CA PHE A 192 -9.67 -28.24 -10.18
C PHE A 192 -8.65 -28.08 -11.31
N ARG A 193 -8.53 -26.88 -11.85
CA ARG A 193 -7.64 -26.55 -12.97
C ARG A 193 -6.64 -25.48 -12.54
N ALA A 194 -5.42 -25.92 -12.23
CA ALA A 194 -4.31 -25.05 -11.92
C ALA A 194 -3.90 -24.18 -13.13
N GLY A 195 -3.32 -23.01 -12.87
CA GLY A 195 -2.87 -22.07 -13.90
C GLY A 195 -3.97 -21.31 -14.66
N LEU A 196 -5.25 -21.64 -14.44
CA LEU A 196 -6.38 -20.87 -14.95
C LEU A 196 -6.81 -19.80 -13.94
N THR A 197 -7.35 -18.71 -14.46
CA THR A 197 -7.79 -17.54 -13.72
C THR A 197 -9.29 -17.32 -13.87
N GLU A 198 -9.82 -16.36 -13.11
CA GLU A 198 -11.22 -15.93 -13.28
C GLU A 198 -11.55 -15.41 -14.70
N PHE A 199 -10.54 -14.97 -15.46
CA PHE A 199 -10.72 -14.52 -16.85
C PHE A 199 -11.06 -15.66 -17.80
N ASP A 200 -10.74 -16.91 -17.44
CA ASP A 200 -11.01 -18.09 -18.26
C ASP A 200 -12.45 -18.63 -18.06
N PHE A 201 -13.18 -18.10 -17.07
CA PHE A 201 -14.54 -18.54 -16.75
C PHE A 201 -15.49 -18.53 -17.95
N PRO A 202 -15.54 -17.47 -18.79
CA PRO A 202 -16.47 -17.43 -19.91
C PRO A 202 -16.21 -18.55 -20.92
N GLU A 203 -14.95 -18.90 -21.18
CA GLU A 203 -14.58 -19.97 -22.09
C GLU A 203 -14.99 -21.33 -21.52
N ILE A 204 -14.70 -21.58 -20.23
CA ILE A 204 -15.07 -22.83 -19.56
C ILE A 204 -16.60 -22.99 -19.54
N LEU A 205 -17.35 -21.93 -19.22
CA LEU A 205 -18.82 -21.95 -19.21
C LEU A 205 -19.44 -22.23 -20.59
N ARG A 206 -18.76 -21.88 -21.69
CA ARG A 206 -19.22 -22.22 -23.04
C ARG A 206 -19.10 -23.71 -23.35
N ILE A 207 -18.10 -24.37 -22.77
CA ILE A 207 -17.83 -25.81 -22.94
C ILE A 207 -18.70 -26.66 -21.99
N TYR A 208 -19.16 -26.08 -20.88
CA TYR A 208 -20.09 -26.69 -19.93
C TYR A 208 -21.50 -26.07 -20.06
N PRO A 209 -22.27 -26.35 -21.13
CA PRO A 209 -23.65 -25.95 -21.20
C PRO A 209 -24.43 -26.64 -20.07
N LYS A 210 -25.28 -25.86 -19.38
CA LYS A 210 -26.21 -26.28 -18.34
C LYS A 210 -26.82 -27.66 -18.66
N GLY A 211 -26.36 -28.74 -18.01
CA GLY A 211 -26.86 -30.07 -18.41
C GLY A 211 -26.33 -31.32 -17.72
N HIS A 212 -25.36 -31.28 -16.80
CA HIS A 212 -25.05 -32.47 -15.99
C HIS A 212 -25.84 -32.46 -14.69
N ALA A 213 -27.02 -33.07 -14.73
CA ALA A 213 -27.75 -33.49 -13.55
C ALA A 213 -26.88 -34.44 -12.70
N PRO A 214 -26.89 -34.34 -11.37
CA PRO A 214 -26.20 -35.30 -10.52
C PRO A 214 -26.89 -36.67 -10.59
N TYR A 215 -26.08 -37.69 -10.88
CA TYR A 215 -26.16 -39.09 -10.46
C TYR A 215 -27.56 -39.76 -10.42
N LYS A 216 -27.80 -40.67 -11.38
CA LYS A 216 -28.84 -41.69 -11.27
C LYS A 216 -28.48 -42.59 -10.07
N ARG A 217 -29.30 -42.56 -9.03
CA ARG A 217 -29.18 -43.45 -7.87
C ARG A 217 -29.30 -44.89 -8.38
N GLU A 218 -28.21 -45.64 -8.29
CA GLU A 218 -28.18 -47.08 -8.55
C GLU A 218 -29.16 -47.74 -7.59
N THR A 219 -30.27 -48.23 -8.14
CA THR A 219 -31.21 -49.07 -7.41
C THR A 219 -30.48 -50.35 -7.09
N ALA A 220 -30.18 -50.56 -5.81
CA ALA A 220 -29.79 -51.86 -5.29
C ALA A 220 -30.99 -52.81 -5.48
N ASP A 221 -30.86 -53.72 -6.43
CA ASP A 221 -31.60 -54.97 -6.45
C ASP A 221 -31.04 -55.85 -5.33
N LEU A 222 -31.76 -55.96 -4.21
CA LEU A 222 -31.80 -57.11 -3.30
C LEU A 222 -33.14 -57.12 -2.55
#